data_AF-A0A923S994-F1
#
_entry.id   AF-A0A923S994-F1
#
_cell.length_a   1.000
_cell.length_b   1.000
_cell.length_c   1.000
_cell.angle_alpha   90.00
_cell.angle_beta   90.00
_cell.angle_gamma   90.00
#
_symmetry.space_group_name_H-M   'P 1'
#
loop_
_entity.id
_entity.type
_entity.pdbx_description
1 polymer ?
#
loop_
_entity_poly.entity_id
_entity_poly.type
_entity_poly.pdbx_seq_one_letter_code
_entity_poly.pdbx_strand_id
1 'polypeptide(L)'
;MKRISILLAICLLLGIPAQAAAPAVFQHQSSRHGFFVTAPGVRQGEVIAEETDTGVSFYHAPSREKYGGEIGSVVVVSPRSDFFSGHYDDMAYQIIAMGKNQVFLWKVPGGGTPTDGDFLDAFRRVSSAFSMESLRKGLVPTQPDGWPKLQTTRHLAYLPVKGGLVRPNAPLTRGELAQMLYALLDAGNEADGYRVPFSDTAGKDCAQAVAYLASYGILTGYTDGTFHPDAPISRAAFTVLLHRCQFAAPVGQYGEEFVFADVPAGYWAETYIYSTKILGWLQGDADGLFHPEREITRAEAVTAINRMLGRDESVTELLSVENPFSDLAESHWAYGNVLEAAGVLKGDAAVPKMDSVPKNTSAYHFSSESDGWAASEGQLFHTTNGGKNWDRVGRPLACTVSGLFFFSEQEGILLGSSEENACVLMRTNDGGKSWDDLLANPATLARYLPVEQFPTEKSLLESIVSAELRPASKAAVYLTIRYHPYESIHVYDFEAVRQTVMTADA
;
A
#
# COMPACT_ATOMS: atom_id res chain seq x y z
N MET A 1 55.50 -13.01 44.04
CA MET A 1 54.73 -11.99 43.29
C MET A 1 55.61 -11.09 42.39
N LYS A 2 56.51 -11.65 41.55
CA LYS A 2 57.27 -10.86 40.55
C LYS A 2 57.56 -11.61 39.24
N ARG A 3 56.81 -12.67 38.90
CA ARG A 3 56.99 -13.43 37.64
C ARG A 3 55.72 -13.60 36.77
N ILE A 4 54.57 -13.09 37.20
CA ILE A 4 53.31 -13.18 36.43
C ILE A 4 53.08 -11.92 35.57
N SER A 5 53.77 -10.82 35.87
CA SER A 5 53.57 -9.53 35.19
C SER A 5 54.28 -9.39 33.84
N ILE A 6 55.05 -10.40 33.39
CA ILE A 6 55.81 -10.31 32.12
C ILE A 6 55.11 -11.05 30.97
N LEU A 7 54.24 -12.03 31.22
CA LEU A 7 53.47 -12.68 30.14
C LEU A 7 52.30 -11.82 29.64
N LEU A 8 51.69 -10.98 30.48
CA LEU A 8 50.63 -10.07 30.04
C LEU A 8 51.15 -8.88 29.21
N ALA A 9 52.43 -8.52 29.36
CA ALA A 9 53.05 -7.42 28.62
C ALA A 9 53.49 -7.82 27.20
N ILE A 10 53.68 -9.11 26.92
CA ILE A 10 54.07 -9.60 25.58
C ILE A 10 52.84 -9.79 24.67
N CYS A 11 51.65 -10.03 25.22
CA CYS A 11 50.42 -10.06 24.41
C CYS A 11 49.92 -8.66 24.00
N LEU A 12 50.40 -7.59 24.64
CA LEU A 12 50.07 -6.19 24.30
C LEU A 12 51.06 -5.53 23.32
N LEU A 13 52.14 -6.23 22.93
CA LEU A 13 53.15 -5.73 21.98
C LEU A 13 53.10 -6.40 20.60
N LEU A 14 52.20 -7.37 20.40
CA LEU A 14 51.79 -7.81 19.08
C LEU A 14 50.45 -7.16 18.78
N GLY A 15 50.50 -5.93 18.25
CA GLY A 15 49.35 -5.25 17.63
C GLY A 15 48.91 -6.01 16.38
N ILE A 16 48.40 -7.23 16.55
CA ILE A 16 47.53 -7.84 15.57
C ILE A 16 46.19 -7.16 15.84
N PRO A 17 45.70 -6.26 14.96
CA PRO A 17 44.31 -5.84 15.08
C PRO A 17 43.50 -7.13 15.11
N ALA A 18 42.67 -7.31 16.13
CA ALA A 18 41.56 -8.23 16.01
C ALA A 18 40.78 -7.70 14.81
N GLN A 19 41.05 -8.27 13.64
CA GLN A 19 40.29 -8.03 12.43
C GLN A 19 38.88 -8.43 12.85
N ALA A 20 38.03 -7.44 13.14
CA ALA A 20 36.61 -7.70 13.32
C ALA A 20 36.23 -8.52 12.09
N ALA A 21 35.88 -9.79 12.30
CA ALA A 21 35.52 -10.67 11.21
C ALA A 21 34.48 -9.91 10.41
N ALA A 22 34.71 -9.75 9.10
CA ALA A 22 33.76 -9.06 8.25
C ALA A 22 32.38 -9.67 8.52
N PRO A 23 31.33 -8.85 8.71
CA PRO A 23 30.01 -9.38 8.98
C PRO A 23 29.67 -10.43 7.93
N ALA A 24 29.10 -11.55 8.35
CA ALA A 24 28.69 -12.59 7.42
C ALA A 24 27.71 -11.98 6.41
N VAL A 25 27.97 -12.15 5.11
CA VAL A 25 27.09 -11.68 4.05
C VAL A 25 26.98 -12.78 3.00
N PHE A 26 25.75 -13.17 2.69
CA PHE A 26 25.44 -14.02 1.55
C PHE A 26 25.21 -13.12 0.33
N GLN A 27 25.77 -13.52 -0.80
CA GLN A 27 25.60 -12.84 -2.07
C GLN A 27 25.30 -13.85 -3.18
N HIS A 28 24.32 -13.54 -4.02
CA HIS A 28 24.02 -14.33 -5.20
C HIS A 28 23.68 -13.44 -6.39
N GLN A 29 24.24 -13.75 -7.55
CA GLN A 29 23.97 -13.07 -8.81
C GLN A 29 23.34 -14.07 -9.77
N SER A 30 22.11 -13.81 -10.19
CA SER A 30 21.49 -14.53 -11.31
C SER A 30 21.70 -13.74 -12.59
N SER A 31 22.64 -14.20 -13.42
CA SER A 31 22.83 -13.61 -14.76
C SER A 31 21.68 -13.99 -15.71
N ARG A 32 21.03 -15.15 -15.48
CA ARG A 32 19.88 -15.63 -16.26
C ARG A 32 18.67 -14.72 -16.07
N HIS A 33 18.37 -14.38 -14.82
CA HIS A 33 17.18 -13.61 -14.46
C HIS A 33 17.46 -12.13 -14.21
N GLY A 34 18.73 -11.72 -14.23
CA GLY A 34 19.11 -10.32 -14.26
C GLY A 34 19.00 -9.61 -12.91
N PHE A 35 19.41 -10.24 -11.80
CA PHE A 35 19.44 -9.58 -10.51
C PHE A 35 20.62 -10.03 -9.63
N PHE A 36 20.87 -9.22 -8.60
CA PHE A 36 21.80 -9.51 -7.52
C PHE A 36 21.04 -9.45 -6.19
N VAL A 37 21.30 -10.38 -5.26
CA VAL A 37 20.72 -10.37 -3.92
C VAL A 37 21.81 -10.44 -2.87
N THR A 38 21.66 -9.64 -1.82
CA THR A 38 22.51 -9.63 -0.64
C THR A 38 21.69 -9.87 0.62
N ALA A 39 22.11 -10.82 1.45
CA ALA A 39 21.52 -11.09 2.75
C ALA A 39 22.59 -10.98 3.85
N PRO A 40 22.64 -9.86 4.60
CA PRO A 40 23.53 -9.71 5.75
C PRO A 40 23.19 -10.68 6.88
N GLY A 41 24.17 -11.08 7.68
CA GLY A 41 24.01 -12.01 8.81
C GLY A 41 24.00 -13.50 8.42
N VAL A 42 24.17 -13.82 7.14
CA VAL A 42 24.19 -15.18 6.60
C VAL A 42 25.53 -15.44 5.90
N ARG A 43 26.12 -16.61 6.10
CA ARG A 43 27.37 -17.00 5.41
C ARG A 43 27.04 -17.68 4.08
N GLN A 44 27.92 -17.55 3.08
CA GLN A 44 27.72 -18.13 1.75
C GLN A 44 27.38 -19.63 1.76
N GLY A 45 27.99 -20.42 2.65
CA GLY A 45 27.76 -21.87 2.75
C GLY A 45 26.48 -22.28 3.50
N GLU A 46 25.72 -21.33 4.04
CA GLU A 46 24.46 -21.62 4.75
C GLU A 46 23.24 -21.65 3.82
N VAL A 47 23.40 -21.15 2.59
CA VAL A 47 22.33 -21.04 1.61
C VAL A 47 22.77 -21.65 0.29
N ILE A 48 21.90 -22.48 -0.28
CA ILE A 48 21.99 -22.97 -1.66
C ILE A 48 21.01 -22.15 -2.49
N ALA A 49 21.49 -21.58 -3.60
CA ALA A 49 20.66 -20.91 -4.58
C ALA A 49 20.57 -21.79 -5.84
N GLU A 50 19.36 -22.18 -6.23
CA GLU A 50 19.10 -23.01 -7.41
C GLU A 50 18.35 -22.18 -8.46
N GLU A 51 18.93 -22.12 -9.65
CA GLU A 51 18.31 -21.45 -10.81
C GLU A 51 17.13 -22.27 -11.32
N THR A 52 15.98 -21.63 -11.48
CA THR A 52 14.76 -22.21 -12.05
C THR A 52 14.43 -21.53 -13.38
N ASP A 53 13.37 -21.98 -14.05
CA ASP A 53 12.91 -21.33 -15.27
C ASP A 53 12.31 -19.94 -15.05
N THR A 54 11.75 -19.70 -13.87
CA THR A 54 11.03 -18.46 -13.54
C THR A 54 11.75 -17.60 -12.50
N GLY A 55 12.95 -17.97 -12.07
CA GLY A 55 13.69 -17.22 -11.05
C GLY A 55 14.70 -18.08 -10.28
N VAL A 56 14.89 -17.82 -8.98
CA VAL A 56 15.85 -18.54 -8.13
C VAL A 56 15.20 -18.98 -6.83
N SER A 57 15.35 -20.25 -6.48
CA SER A 57 14.93 -20.80 -5.20
C SER A 57 16.11 -20.86 -4.23
N PHE A 58 15.88 -20.44 -2.99
CA PHE A 58 16.87 -20.39 -1.93
C PHE A 58 16.54 -21.44 -0.88
N TYR A 59 17.55 -22.19 -0.47
CA TYR A 59 17.44 -23.27 0.49
C TYR A 59 18.47 -23.13 1.59
N HIS A 60 18.09 -23.45 2.82
CA HIS A 60 19.02 -23.59 3.92
C HIS A 60 19.84 -24.86 3.72
N ALA A 61 21.13 -24.70 3.42
CA ALA A 61 22.02 -25.79 3.01
C ALA A 61 22.03 -26.97 4.00
N PRO A 62 22.13 -26.74 5.34
CA PRO A 62 22.15 -27.83 6.30
C PRO A 62 20.86 -28.66 6.36
N SER A 63 19.68 -28.06 6.13
CA SER A 63 18.40 -28.77 6.21
C SER A 63 17.87 -29.26 4.86
N ARG A 64 18.50 -28.86 3.73
CA ARG A 64 18.04 -29.15 2.36
C ARG A 64 17.79 -30.64 2.12
N GLU A 65 18.80 -31.49 2.35
CA GLU A 65 18.69 -32.92 2.03
C GLU A 65 17.69 -33.66 2.93
N LYS A 66 17.59 -33.28 4.21
CA LYS A 66 16.80 -34.00 5.21
C LYS A 66 15.33 -33.52 5.28
N TYR A 67 15.10 -32.23 5.05
CA TYR A 67 13.81 -31.58 5.30
C TYR A 67 13.30 -30.74 4.13
N GLY A 68 13.98 -30.75 2.98
CA GLY A 68 13.70 -29.87 1.84
C GLY A 68 14.30 -28.49 2.01
N GLY A 69 14.20 -27.90 3.22
CA GLY A 69 14.93 -26.71 3.64
C GLY A 69 14.70 -25.47 2.78
N GLU A 70 13.57 -25.36 2.08
CA GLU A 70 13.25 -24.19 1.25
C GLU A 70 13.01 -22.97 2.12
N ILE A 71 13.75 -21.90 1.84
CA ILE A 71 13.57 -20.58 2.45
C ILE A 71 12.49 -19.80 1.68
N GLY A 72 12.58 -19.85 0.35
CA GLY A 72 11.68 -19.15 -0.55
C GLY A 72 12.30 -18.95 -1.91
N SER A 73 11.55 -18.35 -2.82
CA SER A 73 11.93 -18.20 -4.22
C SER A 73 11.72 -16.76 -4.67
N VAL A 74 12.75 -16.19 -5.31
CA VAL A 74 12.57 -14.98 -6.12
C VAL A 74 11.99 -15.42 -7.46
N VAL A 75 10.77 -14.99 -7.76
CA VAL A 75 10.10 -15.21 -9.05
C VAL A 75 10.22 -13.93 -9.89
N VAL A 76 10.58 -14.07 -11.16
CA VAL A 76 10.82 -12.96 -12.08
C VAL A 76 9.78 -13.00 -13.19
N VAL A 77 8.89 -12.01 -13.19
CA VAL A 77 7.89 -11.81 -14.26
C VAL A 77 8.51 -10.93 -15.33
N SER A 78 8.52 -11.40 -16.58
CA SER A 78 9.09 -10.71 -17.74
C SER A 78 8.30 -11.06 -19.00
N PRO A 79 7.80 -10.07 -19.78
CA PRO A 79 7.91 -8.63 -19.52
C PRO A 79 7.12 -8.18 -18.28
N ARG A 80 7.51 -7.04 -17.71
CA ARG A 80 6.84 -6.46 -16.53
C ARG A 80 5.33 -6.27 -16.73
N SER A 81 4.91 -5.98 -17.96
CA SER A 81 3.50 -5.82 -18.33
C SER A 81 2.63 -7.04 -18.02
N ASP A 82 3.21 -8.22 -17.86
CA ASP A 82 2.46 -9.47 -17.67
C ASP A 82 2.03 -9.68 -16.21
N PHE A 83 2.49 -8.82 -15.29
CA PHE A 83 2.22 -8.93 -13.86
C PHE A 83 0.72 -9.04 -13.54
N PHE A 84 -0.12 -8.18 -14.14
CA PHE A 84 -1.57 -8.19 -13.89
C PHE A 84 -2.38 -9.03 -14.89
N SER A 85 -1.74 -9.71 -15.85
CA SER A 85 -2.41 -10.63 -16.78
C SER A 85 -2.21 -12.11 -16.44
N GLY A 86 -1.41 -12.40 -15.40
CA GLY A 86 -1.21 -13.75 -14.87
C GLY A 86 -2.03 -14.03 -13.60
N HIS A 87 -1.64 -15.07 -12.88
CA HIS A 87 -2.19 -15.46 -11.56
C HIS A 87 -1.46 -14.73 -10.42
N TYR A 88 -1.04 -13.47 -10.64
CA TYR A 88 -0.19 -12.70 -9.73
C TYR A 88 -0.86 -11.40 -9.25
N ASP A 89 -2.10 -11.15 -9.64
CA ASP A 89 -2.85 -9.93 -9.34
C ASP A 89 -3.18 -9.77 -7.85
N ASP A 90 -3.27 -10.88 -7.13
CA ASP A 90 -3.32 -10.94 -5.67
C ASP A 90 -1.94 -10.83 -5.00
N MET A 91 -0.83 -11.03 -5.73
CA MET A 91 0.55 -11.07 -5.22
C MET A 91 1.26 -9.71 -5.23
N ALA A 92 0.56 -8.59 -5.43
CA ALA A 92 1.18 -7.25 -5.43
C ALA A 92 1.95 -6.93 -4.13
N TYR A 93 1.51 -7.48 -3.01
CA TYR A 93 2.21 -7.35 -1.73
C TYR A 93 3.58 -8.04 -1.69
N GLN A 94 3.81 -9.02 -2.59
CA GLN A 94 5.05 -9.80 -2.69
C GLN A 94 6.11 -9.15 -3.60
N ILE A 95 5.83 -7.98 -4.20
CA ILE A 95 6.83 -7.25 -4.99
C ILE A 95 7.98 -6.81 -4.06
N ILE A 96 9.20 -7.26 -4.39
CA ILE A 96 10.43 -6.92 -3.67
C ILE A 96 11.34 -5.97 -4.44
N ALA A 97 11.30 -6.01 -5.77
CA ALA A 97 12.00 -5.05 -6.62
C ALA A 97 11.37 -4.98 -8.00
N MET A 98 11.77 -3.99 -8.76
CA MET A 98 11.32 -3.82 -10.13
C MET A 98 12.46 -3.37 -11.04
N GLY A 99 12.48 -3.92 -12.24
CA GLY A 99 13.39 -3.52 -13.30
C GLY A 99 12.64 -2.90 -14.47
N LYS A 100 13.39 -2.42 -15.46
CA LYS A 100 12.85 -1.78 -16.66
C LYS A 100 11.84 -2.65 -17.42
N ASN A 101 12.01 -3.98 -17.38
CA ASN A 101 11.12 -4.93 -18.04
C ASN A 101 10.81 -6.15 -17.17
N GLN A 102 11.04 -6.08 -15.85
CA GLN A 102 10.87 -7.21 -14.95
C GLN A 102 10.21 -6.81 -13.63
N VAL A 103 9.40 -7.69 -13.06
CA VAL A 103 8.93 -7.61 -11.66
C VAL A 103 9.55 -8.77 -10.89
N PHE A 104 10.10 -8.47 -9.71
CA PHE A 104 10.70 -9.46 -8.83
C PHE A 104 9.76 -9.66 -7.63
N LEU A 105 9.28 -10.89 -7.48
CA LEU A 105 8.35 -11.32 -6.43
C LEU A 105 9.06 -12.25 -5.46
N TRP A 106 8.76 -12.15 -4.17
CA TRP A 106 9.20 -13.14 -3.18
C TRP A 106 8.07 -14.11 -2.86
N LYS A 107 8.26 -15.38 -3.23
CA LYS A 107 7.32 -16.46 -2.93
C LYS A 107 7.87 -17.32 -1.79
N VAL A 108 7.10 -17.43 -0.72
CA VAL A 108 7.41 -18.31 0.42
C VAL A 108 6.79 -19.70 0.17
N PRO A 109 7.46 -20.81 0.51
CA PRO A 109 6.88 -22.15 0.39
C PRO A 109 5.63 -22.31 1.28
N GLY A 110 4.62 -23.00 0.75
CA GLY A 110 3.39 -23.31 1.49
C GLY A 110 3.59 -24.52 2.42
N GLY A 111 4.04 -24.28 3.65
CA GLY A 111 4.18 -25.31 4.70
C GLY A 111 5.47 -26.13 4.65
N GLY A 112 5.69 -27.01 5.63
CA GLY A 112 6.84 -27.91 5.59
C GLY A 112 6.89 -28.99 6.68
N THR A 113 8.04 -29.65 6.76
CA THR A 113 8.24 -30.90 7.53
C THR A 113 8.70 -30.61 8.97
N PRO A 114 8.19 -31.30 10.00
CA PRO A 114 8.69 -31.17 11.38
C PRO A 114 10.20 -31.47 11.48
N THR A 115 10.96 -30.60 12.14
CA THR A 115 12.43 -30.71 12.29
C THR A 115 12.85 -30.89 13.75
N ASP A 116 14.10 -31.30 13.96
CA ASP A 116 14.81 -31.29 15.24
C ASP A 116 15.27 -29.85 15.62
N GLY A 117 15.42 -29.59 16.93
CA GLY A 117 15.56 -28.24 17.50
C GLY A 117 16.76 -27.42 16.99
N ASP A 118 17.93 -28.04 16.80
CA ASP A 118 19.14 -27.32 16.39
C ASP A 118 19.09 -26.85 14.92
N PHE A 119 18.48 -27.63 14.03
CA PHE A 119 18.28 -27.21 12.63
C PHE A 119 17.24 -26.12 12.52
N LEU A 120 16.25 -26.13 13.41
CA LEU A 120 15.17 -25.17 13.42
C LEU A 120 15.67 -23.76 13.72
N ASP A 121 16.48 -23.58 14.76
CA ASP A 121 16.99 -22.26 15.13
C ASP A 121 17.96 -21.69 14.09
N ALA A 122 18.80 -22.55 13.49
CA ALA A 122 19.67 -22.16 12.38
C ALA A 122 18.87 -21.75 11.14
N PHE A 123 17.85 -22.54 10.77
CA PHE A 123 16.95 -22.24 9.66
C PHE A 123 16.19 -20.93 9.88
N ARG A 124 15.61 -20.73 11.08
CA ARG A 124 14.93 -19.49 11.48
C ARG A 124 15.81 -18.27 11.29
N ARG A 125 17.03 -18.30 11.82
CA ARG A 125 17.97 -17.20 11.66
C ARG A 125 18.26 -16.94 10.18
N VAL A 126 18.57 -17.96 9.39
CA VAL A 126 18.91 -17.80 7.96
C VAL A 126 17.71 -17.29 7.16
N SER A 127 16.52 -17.85 7.36
CA SER A 127 15.28 -17.44 6.69
C SER A 127 14.91 -16.00 7.00
N SER A 128 15.06 -15.54 8.26
CA SER A 128 14.74 -14.15 8.64
C SER A 128 15.59 -13.09 7.91
N ALA A 129 16.78 -13.45 7.42
CA ALA A 129 17.61 -12.59 6.59
C ALA A 129 17.07 -12.43 5.15
N PHE A 130 16.11 -13.26 4.75
CA PHE A 130 15.36 -13.20 3.49
C PHE A 130 13.94 -12.64 3.70
N SER A 131 13.71 -11.90 4.78
CA SER A 131 12.46 -11.17 5.00
C SER A 131 12.17 -10.17 3.87
N MET A 132 10.89 -9.86 3.65
CA MET A 132 10.45 -8.89 2.63
C MET A 132 11.18 -7.55 2.75
N GLU A 133 11.39 -7.04 3.97
CA GLU A 133 12.16 -5.82 4.22
C GLU A 133 13.62 -5.97 3.78
N SER A 134 14.25 -7.08 4.15
CA SER A 134 15.66 -7.34 3.83
C SER A 134 15.86 -7.54 2.33
N LEU A 135 14.95 -8.25 1.67
CA LEU A 135 14.96 -8.44 0.23
C LEU A 135 14.72 -7.15 -0.53
N ARG A 136 13.79 -6.28 -0.10
CA ARG A 136 13.58 -4.96 -0.70
C ARG A 136 14.82 -4.06 -0.60
N LYS A 137 15.63 -4.23 0.44
CA LYS A 137 16.91 -3.52 0.61
C LYS A 137 18.08 -4.19 -0.11
N GLY A 138 18.06 -5.52 -0.23
CA GLY A 138 19.19 -6.34 -0.64
C GLY A 138 19.14 -6.85 -2.07
N LEU A 139 17.96 -6.88 -2.72
CA LEU A 139 17.81 -7.30 -4.11
C LEU A 139 17.88 -6.10 -5.05
N VAL A 140 18.85 -6.15 -5.97
CA VAL A 140 19.11 -5.12 -6.97
C VAL A 140 18.99 -5.73 -8.37
N PRO A 141 17.98 -5.32 -9.16
CA PRO A 141 17.89 -5.70 -10.56
C PRO A 141 19.08 -5.16 -11.36
N THR A 142 19.47 -5.85 -12.43
CA THR A 142 20.55 -5.42 -13.34
C THR A 142 20.19 -4.12 -14.06
N GLN A 143 18.90 -3.93 -14.33
CA GLN A 143 18.33 -2.71 -14.90
C GLN A 143 17.22 -2.21 -13.97
N PRO A 144 17.58 -1.58 -12.84
CA PRO A 144 16.60 -1.19 -11.83
C PRO A 144 15.67 -0.10 -12.35
N ASP A 145 14.44 -0.11 -11.85
CA ASP A 145 13.41 0.89 -12.12
C ASP A 145 12.50 1.03 -10.89
N GLY A 146 11.77 2.14 -10.76
CA GLY A 146 10.88 2.42 -9.64
C GLY A 146 9.44 2.09 -9.98
N TRP A 147 8.69 1.40 -9.11
CA TRP A 147 7.26 1.14 -9.39
C TRP A 147 6.44 2.41 -9.15
N PRO A 148 5.35 2.62 -9.94
CA PRO A 148 4.50 3.79 -9.80
C PRO A 148 3.93 3.87 -8.40
N LYS A 149 3.98 5.07 -7.81
CA LYS A 149 3.37 5.35 -6.50
C LYS A 149 2.26 6.36 -6.69
N LEU A 150 1.10 6.06 -6.11
CA LEU A 150 -0.03 6.99 -6.09
C LEU A 150 0.33 8.20 -5.22
N GLN A 151 0.16 9.40 -5.76
CA GLN A 151 0.54 10.63 -5.10
C GLN A 151 -0.60 11.16 -4.23
N THR A 152 -0.64 10.70 -2.98
CA THR A 152 -1.71 11.03 -2.02
C THR A 152 -1.48 12.34 -1.28
N THR A 153 -0.24 12.84 -1.25
CA THR A 153 0.14 14.01 -0.44
C THR A 153 0.01 15.35 -1.16
N ARG A 154 0.05 15.39 -2.50
CA ARG A 154 -0.08 16.62 -3.29
C ARG A 154 -1.47 16.68 -3.90
N HIS A 155 -2.11 17.84 -3.81
CA HIS A 155 -3.38 18.06 -4.50
C HIS A 155 -3.10 18.34 -5.99
N LEU A 156 -3.28 17.30 -6.83
CA LEU A 156 -3.03 17.35 -8.26
C LEU A 156 -4.37 17.41 -9.01
N ALA A 157 -4.50 18.34 -9.95
CA ALA A 157 -5.57 18.33 -10.94
C ALA A 157 -5.34 17.15 -11.89
N TYR A 158 -6.37 16.33 -12.08
CA TYR A 158 -6.27 15.11 -12.89
C TYR A 158 -7.40 14.95 -13.90
N LEU A 159 -8.51 15.70 -13.78
CA LEU A 159 -9.63 15.65 -14.72
C LEU A 159 -9.29 16.43 -16.01
N PRO A 160 -9.28 15.78 -17.20
CA PRO A 160 -9.04 16.50 -18.45
C PRO A 160 -10.20 17.44 -18.77
N VAL A 161 -9.94 18.75 -18.91
CA VAL A 161 -10.94 19.75 -19.31
C VAL A 161 -10.71 20.17 -20.76
N LYS A 162 -11.72 19.96 -21.62
CA LYS A 162 -11.64 20.32 -23.05
C LYS A 162 -12.70 21.36 -23.41
N GLY A 163 -12.23 22.53 -23.86
CA GLY A 163 -13.09 23.66 -24.24
C GLY A 163 -13.78 24.35 -23.07
N GLY A 164 -13.18 24.28 -21.86
CA GLY A 164 -13.76 24.88 -20.65
C GLY A 164 -14.98 24.14 -20.09
N LEU A 165 -15.20 22.89 -20.50
CA LEU A 165 -16.34 22.06 -20.07
C LEU A 165 -15.84 20.79 -19.40
N VAL A 166 -16.42 20.46 -18.23
CA VAL A 166 -16.06 19.27 -17.44
C VAL A 166 -16.90 18.04 -17.79
N ARG A 167 -18.09 18.25 -18.38
CA ARG A 167 -19.04 17.23 -18.88
C ARG A 167 -19.31 16.13 -17.84
N PRO A 168 -19.84 16.46 -16.65
CA PRO A 168 -19.86 15.54 -15.51
C PRO A 168 -20.69 14.28 -15.78
N ASN A 169 -21.77 14.40 -16.57
CA ASN A 169 -22.67 13.29 -16.90
C ASN A 169 -22.30 12.54 -18.18
N ALA A 170 -21.23 12.93 -18.87
CA ALA A 170 -20.78 12.21 -20.06
C ALA A 170 -20.04 10.92 -19.64
N PRO A 171 -20.09 9.86 -20.46
CA PRO A 171 -19.25 8.68 -20.27
C PRO A 171 -17.77 9.04 -20.23
N LEU A 172 -17.01 8.42 -19.33
CA LEU A 172 -15.56 8.53 -19.28
C LEU A 172 -14.94 7.61 -20.33
N THR A 173 -14.03 8.13 -21.15
CA THR A 173 -13.31 7.32 -22.12
C THR A 173 -12.09 6.62 -21.52
N ARG A 174 -11.67 5.50 -22.12
CA ARG A 174 -10.47 4.75 -21.72
C ARG A 174 -9.20 5.61 -21.76
N GLY A 175 -9.08 6.48 -22.76
CA GLY A 175 -7.96 7.40 -22.92
C GLY A 175 -7.94 8.49 -21.86
N GLU A 176 -9.10 9.05 -21.50
CA GLU A 176 -9.21 10.03 -20.41
C GLU A 176 -8.87 9.40 -19.06
N LEU A 177 -9.37 8.20 -18.77
CA LEU A 177 -9.01 7.48 -17.54
C LEU A 177 -7.50 7.22 -17.45
N ALA A 178 -6.87 6.83 -18.56
CA ALA A 178 -5.42 6.65 -18.60
C ALA A 178 -4.68 7.95 -18.24
N GLN A 179 -5.12 9.10 -18.79
CA GLN A 179 -4.55 10.41 -18.44
C GLN A 179 -4.77 10.78 -16.97
N MET A 180 -5.97 10.52 -16.43
CA MET A 180 -6.30 10.78 -15.03
C MET A 180 -5.41 9.96 -14.08
N LEU A 181 -5.28 8.66 -14.31
CA LEU A 181 -4.44 7.79 -13.48
C LEU A 181 -2.96 8.14 -13.61
N TYR A 182 -2.49 8.42 -14.83
CA TYR A 182 -1.12 8.85 -15.08
C TYR A 182 -0.80 10.14 -14.31
N ALA A 183 -1.68 11.15 -14.34
CA ALA A 183 -1.47 12.41 -13.61
C ALA A 183 -1.41 12.25 -12.08
N LEU A 184 -1.90 11.14 -11.54
CA LEU A 184 -1.92 10.84 -10.11
C LEU A 184 -0.72 10.00 -9.64
N LEU A 185 0.10 9.50 -10.56
CA LEU A 185 1.29 8.73 -10.22
C LEU A 185 2.49 9.67 -10.02
N ASP A 186 3.56 9.16 -9.42
CA ASP A 186 4.78 9.93 -9.21
C ASP A 186 5.57 10.09 -10.52
N ALA A 187 5.96 11.32 -10.82
CA ALA A 187 6.60 11.72 -12.08
C ALA A 187 8.00 11.12 -12.32
N GLY A 188 8.59 10.45 -11.33
CA GLY A 188 9.98 10.01 -11.34
C GLY A 188 10.39 9.14 -12.54
N ASN A 189 9.45 8.39 -13.11
CA ASN A 189 9.65 7.51 -14.27
C ASN A 189 8.66 7.78 -15.42
N GLU A 190 7.85 8.84 -15.31
CA GLU A 190 6.78 9.19 -16.26
C GLU A 190 7.31 9.79 -17.57
N ALA A 191 8.43 10.52 -17.50
CA ALA A 191 9.05 11.19 -18.64
C ALA A 191 9.87 10.24 -19.53
N ASP A 192 10.01 8.97 -19.15
CA ASP A 192 10.74 7.98 -19.93
C ASP A 192 10.01 7.63 -21.24
N GLY A 193 10.79 7.33 -22.26
CA GLY A 193 10.27 6.90 -23.56
C GLY A 193 9.77 5.45 -23.50
N TYR A 194 8.50 5.25 -23.18
CA TYR A 194 7.86 3.94 -23.27
C TYR A 194 7.41 3.65 -24.69
N ARG A 195 7.56 2.40 -25.12
CA ARG A 195 7.03 1.96 -26.41
C ARG A 195 5.50 2.05 -26.36
N VAL A 196 4.92 2.85 -27.26
CA VAL A 196 3.47 2.87 -27.48
C VAL A 196 3.04 1.48 -27.99
N PRO A 197 2.26 0.70 -27.22
CA PRO A 197 2.00 -0.69 -27.59
C PRO A 197 0.82 -0.85 -28.56
N PHE A 198 0.01 0.20 -28.77
CA PHE A 198 -1.26 0.10 -29.48
C PHE A 198 -1.32 1.01 -30.71
N SER A 199 -1.76 0.47 -31.85
CA SER A 199 -1.71 1.16 -33.14
C SER A 199 -2.62 2.39 -33.23
N ASP A 200 -3.69 2.44 -32.43
CA ASP A 200 -4.73 3.47 -32.45
C ASP A 200 -4.53 4.58 -31.40
N THR A 201 -3.39 4.58 -30.70
CA THR A 201 -3.03 5.63 -29.73
C THR A 201 -1.97 6.60 -30.26
N ALA A 202 -1.32 6.27 -31.38
CA ALA A 202 -0.31 7.13 -32.00
C ALA A 202 -0.90 8.52 -32.35
N GLY A 203 -0.24 9.59 -31.88
CA GLY A 203 -0.65 10.97 -32.11
C GLY A 203 -1.83 11.46 -31.25
N LYS A 204 -2.34 10.65 -30.32
CA LYS A 204 -3.37 11.05 -29.35
C LYS A 204 -2.73 11.66 -28.09
N ASP A 205 -3.43 12.58 -27.44
CA ASP A 205 -2.98 13.22 -26.19
C ASP A 205 -2.75 12.20 -25.05
N CYS A 206 -3.44 11.05 -25.09
CA CYS A 206 -3.32 9.99 -24.11
C CYS A 206 -2.17 9.01 -24.39
N ALA A 207 -1.42 9.15 -25.49
CA ALA A 207 -0.44 8.16 -25.93
C ALA A 207 0.64 7.86 -24.87
N GLN A 208 1.18 8.90 -24.23
CA GLN A 208 2.20 8.74 -23.19
C GLN A 208 1.63 8.02 -21.96
N ALA A 209 0.47 8.47 -21.48
CA ALA A 209 -0.21 7.87 -20.34
C ALA A 209 -0.53 6.39 -20.60
N VAL A 210 -1.02 6.06 -21.79
CA VAL A 210 -1.31 4.70 -22.20
C VAL A 210 -0.04 3.85 -22.27
N ALA A 211 1.04 4.37 -22.87
CA ALA A 211 2.31 3.65 -22.98
C ALA A 211 2.93 3.37 -21.60
N TYR A 212 2.89 4.37 -20.71
CA TYR A 212 3.36 4.25 -19.33
C TYR A 212 2.59 3.17 -18.57
N LEU A 213 1.27 3.29 -18.48
CA LEU A 213 0.43 2.36 -17.72
C LEU A 213 0.45 0.94 -18.31
N ALA A 214 0.53 0.81 -19.64
CA ALA A 214 0.70 -0.49 -20.31
C ALA A 214 2.04 -1.15 -19.99
N SER A 215 3.12 -0.38 -19.85
CA SER A 215 4.45 -0.93 -19.47
C SER A 215 4.46 -1.59 -18.09
N TYR A 216 3.48 -1.26 -17.25
CA TYR A 216 3.25 -1.80 -15.92
C TYR A 216 2.15 -2.88 -15.90
N GLY A 217 1.46 -3.11 -17.01
CA GLY A 217 0.29 -4.00 -17.06
C GLY A 217 -0.94 -3.44 -16.34
N ILE A 218 -0.90 -2.19 -15.88
CA ILE A 218 -2.03 -1.56 -15.18
C ILE A 218 -3.25 -1.55 -16.09
N LEU A 219 -3.05 -1.15 -17.35
CA LEU A 219 -4.04 -1.29 -18.42
C LEU A 219 -3.56 -2.27 -19.49
N THR A 220 -4.53 -2.80 -20.22
CA THR A 220 -4.31 -3.70 -21.37
C THR A 220 -5.15 -3.25 -22.57
N GLY A 221 -4.65 -3.59 -23.76
CA GLY A 221 -5.40 -3.43 -25.01
C GLY A 221 -6.09 -4.73 -25.42
N TYR A 222 -6.65 -4.71 -26.62
CA TYR A 222 -7.33 -5.84 -27.23
C TYR A 222 -6.35 -6.73 -27.98
N THR A 223 -6.77 -7.96 -28.26
CA THR A 223 -5.96 -8.98 -28.95
C THR A 223 -5.58 -8.58 -30.38
N ASP A 224 -6.27 -7.60 -30.96
CA ASP A 224 -6.00 -7.05 -32.29
C ASP A 224 -4.90 -5.97 -32.29
N GLY A 225 -4.33 -5.65 -31.12
CA GLY A 225 -3.29 -4.63 -30.97
C GLY A 225 -3.81 -3.20 -30.82
N THR A 226 -5.10 -3.01 -30.58
CA THR A 226 -5.72 -1.70 -30.33
C THR A 226 -6.00 -1.45 -28.85
N PHE A 227 -6.24 -0.19 -28.46
CA PHE A 227 -6.63 0.20 -27.11
C PHE A 227 -8.05 0.78 -27.03
N HIS A 228 -8.55 1.34 -28.12
CA HIS A 228 -9.79 2.11 -28.21
C HIS A 228 -9.85 3.28 -27.23
N PRO A 229 -8.95 4.28 -27.36
CA PRO A 229 -8.85 5.38 -26.39
C PRO A 229 -10.12 6.25 -26.30
N ASP A 230 -10.86 6.39 -27.40
CA ASP A 230 -12.07 7.20 -27.45
C ASP A 230 -13.34 6.42 -27.04
N ALA A 231 -13.24 5.12 -26.78
CA ALA A 231 -14.36 4.31 -26.33
C ALA A 231 -14.65 4.54 -24.83
N PRO A 232 -15.93 4.61 -24.42
CA PRO A 232 -16.31 4.61 -23.01
C PRO A 232 -15.77 3.39 -22.25
N ILE A 233 -15.58 3.54 -20.94
CA ILE A 233 -15.20 2.44 -20.05
C ILE A 233 -16.38 2.02 -19.17
N SER A 234 -16.54 0.71 -18.98
CA SER A 234 -17.54 0.16 -18.05
C SER A 234 -17.14 0.35 -16.60
N ARG A 235 -18.13 0.34 -15.70
CA ARG A 235 -17.92 0.39 -14.25
C ARG A 235 -17.03 -0.74 -13.76
N ALA A 236 -17.22 -1.97 -14.26
CA ALA A 236 -16.37 -3.11 -13.93
C ALA A 236 -14.90 -2.85 -14.29
N ALA A 237 -14.62 -2.45 -15.54
CA ALA A 237 -13.25 -2.17 -15.98
C ALA A 237 -12.61 -1.01 -15.22
N PHE A 238 -13.39 0.02 -14.87
CA PHE A 238 -12.92 1.09 -14.01
C PHE A 238 -12.44 0.58 -12.63
N THR A 239 -13.20 -0.30 -11.96
CA THR A 239 -12.78 -0.85 -10.64
C THR A 239 -11.45 -1.61 -10.71
N VAL A 240 -11.22 -2.36 -11.78
CA VAL A 240 -9.97 -3.10 -11.97
C VAL A 240 -8.78 -2.15 -12.12
N LEU A 241 -8.90 -1.13 -12.97
CA LEU A 241 -7.83 -0.16 -13.18
C LEU A 241 -7.55 0.68 -11.93
N LEU A 242 -8.59 1.01 -11.16
CA LEU A 242 -8.47 1.77 -9.92
C LEU A 242 -7.69 0.99 -8.83
N HIS A 243 -7.81 -0.34 -8.81
CA HIS A 243 -7.00 -1.18 -7.92
C HIS A 243 -5.58 -1.37 -8.44
N ARG A 244 -5.41 -1.68 -9.73
CA ARG A 244 -4.09 -1.94 -10.33
C ARG A 244 -3.16 -0.75 -10.22
N CYS A 245 -3.66 0.48 -10.34
CA CYS A 245 -2.83 1.68 -10.23
C CYS A 245 -2.22 1.89 -8.83
N GLN A 246 -2.77 1.23 -7.80
CA GLN A 246 -2.25 1.28 -6.44
C GLN A 246 -1.18 0.21 -6.15
N PHE A 247 -1.01 -0.79 -7.04
CA PHE A 247 -0.22 -2.00 -6.76
C PHE A 247 -0.60 -2.62 -5.40
N ALA A 248 -1.91 -2.65 -5.11
CA ALA A 248 -2.46 -3.21 -3.89
C ALA A 248 -3.45 -4.32 -4.24
N ALA A 249 -3.43 -5.40 -3.45
CA ALA A 249 -4.40 -6.48 -3.58
C ALA A 249 -5.82 -5.96 -3.24
N PRO A 250 -6.87 -6.40 -3.96
CA PRO A 250 -8.25 -6.14 -3.57
C PRO A 250 -8.53 -6.65 -2.16
N VAL A 251 -9.44 -5.98 -1.45
CA VAL A 251 -9.83 -6.44 -0.11
C VAL A 251 -10.90 -7.52 -0.23
N GLY A 252 -10.72 -8.59 0.55
CA GLY A 252 -11.69 -9.68 0.64
C GLY A 252 -12.94 -9.28 1.44
N GLN A 253 -14.06 -9.91 1.11
CA GLN A 253 -15.32 -9.78 1.84
C GLN A 253 -15.33 -10.69 3.06
N TYR A 254 -15.81 -10.18 4.20
CA TYR A 254 -15.88 -10.92 5.45
C TYR A 254 -17.13 -10.51 6.24
N GLY A 255 -17.88 -11.49 6.77
CA GLY A 255 -19.15 -11.24 7.46
C GLY A 255 -20.36 -11.57 6.57
N GLU A 256 -21.51 -10.91 6.79
CA GLU A 256 -22.67 -11.10 5.90
C GLU A 256 -22.28 -10.70 4.47
N GLU A 257 -22.39 -11.67 3.55
CA GLU A 257 -22.14 -11.44 2.14
C GLU A 257 -23.22 -10.50 1.60
N PHE A 258 -22.88 -9.22 1.47
CA PHE A 258 -23.54 -8.36 0.52
C PHE A 258 -23.25 -8.88 -0.90
N VAL A 259 -24.29 -9.26 -1.65
CA VAL A 259 -24.18 -9.77 -3.01
C VAL A 259 -24.94 -8.86 -3.97
N PHE A 260 -24.29 -8.51 -5.09
CA PHE A 260 -24.95 -7.88 -6.22
C PHE A 260 -25.56 -8.97 -7.11
N ALA A 261 -26.87 -8.92 -7.35
CA ALA A 261 -27.55 -9.94 -8.15
C ALA A 261 -27.07 -10.00 -9.62
N ASP A 262 -26.49 -8.91 -10.11
CA ASP A 262 -25.93 -8.76 -11.45
C ASP A 262 -24.40 -8.96 -11.52
N VAL A 263 -23.78 -9.42 -10.43
CA VAL A 263 -22.36 -9.82 -10.38
C VAL A 263 -22.29 -11.30 -9.99
N PRO A 264 -22.30 -12.23 -10.98
CA PRO A 264 -22.27 -13.66 -10.69
C PRO A 264 -20.90 -14.10 -10.15
N ALA A 265 -20.89 -15.20 -9.39
CA ALA A 265 -19.65 -15.80 -8.89
C ALA A 265 -18.71 -16.17 -10.05
N GLY A 266 -17.42 -15.84 -9.90
CA GLY A 266 -16.40 -16.02 -10.93
C GLY A 266 -16.42 -14.94 -12.03
N TYR A 267 -17.23 -13.88 -11.89
CA TYR A 267 -17.17 -12.74 -12.80
C TYR A 267 -15.78 -12.10 -12.74
N TRP A 268 -15.21 -11.77 -13.90
CA TRP A 268 -13.79 -11.39 -14.02
C TRP A 268 -13.38 -10.16 -13.19
N ALA A 269 -14.33 -9.28 -12.87
CA ALA A 269 -14.10 -8.12 -12.00
C ALA A 269 -14.73 -8.27 -10.60
N GLU A 270 -15.27 -9.44 -10.25
CA GLU A 270 -16.01 -9.69 -9.01
C GLU A 270 -15.26 -9.17 -7.78
N THR A 271 -14.02 -9.64 -7.59
CA THR A 271 -13.20 -9.27 -6.43
C THR A 271 -12.94 -7.77 -6.36
N TYR A 272 -12.69 -7.13 -7.50
CA TYR A 272 -12.44 -5.69 -7.57
C TYR A 272 -13.72 -4.89 -7.28
N ILE A 273 -14.86 -5.32 -7.80
CA ILE A 273 -16.16 -4.69 -7.57
C ILE A 273 -16.49 -4.69 -6.07
N TYR A 274 -16.45 -5.86 -5.44
CA TYR A 274 -16.73 -5.96 -4.01
C TYR A 274 -15.72 -5.19 -3.16
N SER A 275 -14.44 -5.24 -3.53
CA SER A 275 -13.41 -4.45 -2.88
C SER A 275 -13.71 -2.94 -2.95
N THR A 276 -14.06 -2.39 -4.12
CA THR A 276 -14.40 -0.96 -4.22
C THR A 276 -15.64 -0.57 -3.42
N LYS A 277 -16.61 -1.49 -3.27
CA LYS A 277 -17.77 -1.29 -2.41
C LYS A 277 -17.40 -1.26 -0.94
N ILE A 278 -16.65 -2.26 -0.48
CA ILE A 278 -16.17 -2.37 0.90
C ILE A 278 -15.37 -1.13 1.26
N LEU A 279 -14.51 -0.69 0.35
CA LEU A 279 -13.69 0.49 0.52
C LEU A 279 -14.50 1.80 0.40
N GLY A 280 -15.73 1.75 -0.08
CA GLY A 280 -16.58 2.93 -0.25
C GLY A 280 -16.23 3.80 -1.46
N TRP A 281 -15.32 3.36 -2.34
CA TRP A 281 -14.95 4.10 -3.54
C TRP A 281 -16.12 4.20 -4.51
N LEU A 282 -16.76 3.06 -4.77
CA LEU A 282 -17.89 2.94 -5.69
C LEU A 282 -19.01 2.12 -5.06
N GLN A 283 -20.24 2.58 -5.19
CA GLN A 283 -21.43 1.92 -4.64
C GLN A 283 -22.30 1.35 -5.76
N GLY A 284 -23.21 0.46 -5.37
CA GLY A 284 -24.33 0.08 -6.23
C GLY A 284 -25.36 1.20 -6.35
N ASP A 285 -26.23 1.07 -7.34
CA ASP A 285 -27.31 2.01 -7.57
C ASP A 285 -28.50 1.74 -6.63
N ALA A 286 -29.49 2.63 -6.61
CA ALA A 286 -30.62 2.58 -5.68
C ALA A 286 -31.53 1.34 -5.84
N ASP A 287 -31.41 0.63 -6.96
CA ASP A 287 -32.08 -0.63 -7.25
C ASP A 287 -31.38 -1.85 -6.61
N GLY A 288 -30.25 -1.64 -5.93
CA GLY A 288 -29.47 -2.69 -5.29
C GLY A 288 -28.52 -3.45 -6.23
N LEU A 289 -28.39 -3.01 -7.49
CA LEU A 289 -27.50 -3.60 -8.50
C LEU A 289 -26.20 -2.81 -8.63
N PHE A 290 -25.17 -3.42 -9.21
CA PHE A 290 -23.90 -2.73 -9.47
C PHE A 290 -23.81 -2.08 -10.85
N HIS A 291 -24.51 -2.66 -11.83
CA HIS A 291 -24.45 -2.35 -13.26
C HIS A 291 -23.03 -2.44 -13.84
N PRO A 292 -22.38 -3.62 -13.82
CA PRO A 292 -20.95 -3.77 -14.16
C PRO A 292 -20.62 -3.34 -15.60
N GLU A 293 -21.54 -3.57 -16.54
CA GLU A 293 -21.35 -3.25 -17.96
C GLU A 293 -21.78 -1.82 -18.32
N ARG A 294 -22.44 -1.10 -17.41
CA ARG A 294 -22.82 0.29 -17.66
C ARG A 294 -21.57 1.15 -17.75
N GLU A 295 -21.54 2.06 -18.72
CA GLU A 295 -20.51 3.07 -18.85
C GLU A 295 -20.46 3.95 -17.59
N ILE A 296 -19.26 4.15 -17.05
CA ILE A 296 -19.07 5.05 -15.91
C ILE A 296 -19.06 6.50 -16.40
N THR A 297 -19.79 7.36 -15.69
CA THR A 297 -19.75 8.80 -15.98
C THR A 297 -18.48 9.44 -15.41
N ARG A 298 -18.11 10.59 -15.95
CA ARG A 298 -16.98 11.38 -15.45
C ARG A 298 -17.16 11.77 -13.97
N ALA A 299 -18.38 12.13 -13.57
CA ALA A 299 -18.73 12.44 -12.18
C ALA A 299 -18.52 11.25 -11.23
N GLU A 300 -19.01 10.05 -11.59
CA GLU A 300 -18.80 8.84 -10.79
C GLU A 300 -17.32 8.49 -10.66
N ALA A 301 -16.57 8.59 -11.75
CA ALA A 301 -15.15 8.28 -11.76
C ALA A 301 -14.33 9.22 -10.86
N VAL A 302 -14.55 10.54 -10.95
CA VAL A 302 -13.82 11.49 -10.09
C VAL A 302 -14.19 11.34 -8.63
N THR A 303 -15.46 11.08 -8.31
CA THR A 303 -15.86 10.81 -6.93
C THR A 303 -15.17 9.56 -6.39
N ALA A 304 -15.11 8.48 -7.16
CA ALA A 304 -14.42 7.26 -6.73
C ALA A 304 -12.91 7.44 -6.59
N ILE A 305 -12.27 8.17 -7.50
CA ILE A 305 -10.84 8.49 -7.43
C ILE A 305 -10.53 9.40 -6.24
N ASN A 306 -11.34 10.43 -5.99
CA ASN A 306 -11.19 11.30 -4.83
C ASN A 306 -11.28 10.52 -3.52
N ARG A 307 -12.27 9.63 -3.37
CA ARG A 307 -12.37 8.73 -2.21
C ARG A 307 -11.17 7.79 -2.10
N MET A 308 -10.72 7.21 -3.20
CA MET A 308 -9.47 6.42 -3.23
C MET A 308 -8.28 7.24 -2.72
N LEU A 309 -8.21 8.54 -3.03
CA LEU A 309 -7.14 9.43 -2.60
C LEU A 309 -7.33 9.99 -1.18
N GLY A 310 -8.48 9.73 -0.52
CA GLY A 310 -8.85 10.37 0.74
C GLY A 310 -9.19 11.87 0.60
N ARG A 311 -9.51 12.32 -0.61
CA ARG A 311 -9.75 13.70 -1.06
C ARG A 311 -11.24 13.97 -1.28
N ASP A 312 -12.08 13.63 -0.31
CA ASP A 312 -13.53 13.86 -0.46
C ASP A 312 -13.87 15.35 -0.31
N GLU A 313 -15.01 15.77 -0.89
CA GLU A 313 -15.53 17.17 -0.95
C GLU A 313 -15.63 17.87 0.40
N SER A 314 -15.55 17.08 1.45
CA SER A 314 -15.58 17.52 2.81
C SER A 314 -14.18 17.96 3.29
N VAL A 315 -13.09 17.29 2.91
CA VAL A 315 -11.70 17.59 3.37
C VAL A 315 -11.12 18.80 2.63
N THR A 316 -11.48 18.97 1.36
CA THR A 316 -11.02 20.10 0.56
C THR A 316 -11.99 21.26 0.73
N GLU A 317 -11.57 22.32 1.41
CA GLU A 317 -12.36 23.55 1.50
C GLU A 317 -12.47 24.21 0.12
N LEU A 318 -13.52 23.84 -0.64
CA LEU A 318 -13.93 24.50 -1.88
C LEU A 318 -14.53 25.88 -1.64
N LEU A 319 -14.65 26.28 -0.37
CA LEU A 319 -15.34 27.47 0.08
C LEU A 319 -14.58 28.72 -0.40
N SER A 320 -15.08 29.31 -1.49
CA SER A 320 -14.76 30.62 -2.09
C SER A 320 -14.12 30.60 -3.49
N VAL A 321 -14.21 29.50 -4.25
CA VAL A 321 -13.79 29.51 -5.66
C VAL A 321 -15.02 29.64 -6.58
N GLU A 322 -15.00 30.63 -7.47
CA GLU A 322 -16.02 30.77 -8.51
C GLU A 322 -15.89 29.59 -9.49
N ASN A 323 -16.98 28.85 -9.70
CA ASN A 323 -17.01 27.74 -10.64
C ASN A 323 -16.77 28.25 -12.08
N PRO A 324 -15.67 27.85 -12.74
CA PRO A 324 -15.36 28.30 -14.09
C PRO A 324 -16.11 27.52 -15.17
N PHE A 325 -16.87 26.48 -14.80
CA PHE A 325 -17.49 25.55 -15.75
C PHE A 325 -19.00 25.80 -15.89
N SER A 326 -19.40 26.30 -17.06
CA SER A 326 -20.80 26.58 -17.38
C SER A 326 -21.71 25.35 -17.44
N ASP A 327 -21.13 24.14 -17.59
CA ASP A 327 -21.87 22.87 -17.66
C ASP A 327 -21.92 22.10 -16.33
N LEU A 328 -21.45 22.72 -15.24
CA LEU A 328 -21.51 22.18 -13.89
C LEU A 328 -22.39 23.08 -13.03
N ALA A 329 -23.65 22.68 -12.80
CA ALA A 329 -24.53 23.41 -11.89
C ALA A 329 -24.09 23.19 -10.43
N GLU A 330 -24.23 24.21 -9.57
CA GLU A 330 -23.94 24.11 -8.12
C GLU A 330 -24.78 23.03 -7.42
N SER A 331 -25.96 22.71 -7.96
CA SER A 331 -26.84 21.65 -7.45
C SER A 331 -26.44 20.24 -7.91
N HIS A 332 -25.41 20.10 -8.74
CA HIS A 332 -24.95 18.80 -9.21
C HIS A 332 -24.37 18.00 -8.03
N TRP A 333 -24.80 16.74 -7.86
CA TRP A 333 -24.39 15.91 -6.71
C TRP A 333 -22.86 15.73 -6.59
N ALA A 334 -22.15 15.73 -7.71
CA ALA A 334 -20.69 15.63 -7.76
C ALA A 334 -19.97 16.99 -7.85
N TYR A 335 -20.65 18.12 -7.61
CA TYR A 335 -20.12 19.46 -7.81
C TYR A 335 -18.73 19.63 -7.20
N GLY A 336 -18.57 19.31 -5.91
CA GLY A 336 -17.30 19.48 -5.23
C GLY A 336 -16.21 18.57 -5.76
N ASN A 337 -16.52 17.28 -5.92
CA ASN A 337 -15.60 16.29 -6.47
C ASN A 337 -15.08 16.64 -7.88
N VAL A 338 -15.94 17.21 -8.74
CA VAL A 338 -15.56 17.63 -10.10
C VAL A 338 -14.66 18.86 -10.08
N LEU A 339 -14.98 19.88 -9.27
CA LEU A 339 -14.11 21.06 -9.11
C LEU A 339 -12.74 20.67 -8.57
N GLU A 340 -12.73 19.81 -7.56
CA GLU A 340 -11.53 19.30 -6.93
C GLU A 340 -10.64 18.55 -7.94
N ALA A 341 -11.22 17.62 -8.69
CA ALA A 341 -10.49 16.86 -9.71
C ALA A 341 -9.98 17.74 -10.86
N ALA A 342 -10.68 18.84 -11.16
CA ALA A 342 -10.28 19.83 -12.15
C ALA A 342 -9.26 20.85 -11.63
N GLY A 343 -8.86 20.78 -10.36
CA GLY A 343 -7.90 21.70 -9.75
C GLY A 343 -8.46 23.09 -9.42
N VAL A 344 -9.79 23.23 -9.35
CA VAL A 344 -10.46 24.47 -8.95
C VAL A 344 -10.47 24.54 -7.42
N LEU A 345 -9.34 24.96 -6.87
CA LEU A 345 -9.06 25.05 -5.43
C LEU A 345 -8.82 26.50 -5.02
N LYS A 346 -9.10 26.83 -3.76
CA LYS A 346 -8.73 28.12 -3.17
C LYS A 346 -7.21 28.28 -3.25
N GLY A 347 -6.74 29.48 -3.62
CA GLY A 347 -5.36 29.74 -4.04
C GLY A 347 -4.31 29.07 -3.13
N ASP A 348 -3.30 28.43 -3.75
CA ASP A 348 -2.36 27.52 -3.10
C ASP A 348 -2.99 26.86 -1.86
N ALA A 349 -3.99 25.98 -2.06
CA ALA A 349 -4.47 25.06 -1.03
C ALA A 349 -3.27 24.23 -0.58
N ALA A 350 -2.49 24.84 0.31
CA ALA A 350 -1.30 24.29 0.87
C ALA A 350 -1.83 23.22 1.79
N VAL A 351 -1.67 21.97 1.37
CA VAL A 351 -1.41 20.87 2.29
C VAL A 351 -0.55 21.48 3.40
N PRO A 352 -1.01 21.51 4.67
CA PRO A 352 -0.33 22.22 5.74
C PRO A 352 1.16 21.90 5.65
N LYS A 353 1.98 22.92 5.39
CA LYS A 353 3.42 22.72 5.15
C LYS A 353 3.97 21.96 6.36
N MET A 354 4.89 21.02 6.14
CA MET A 354 5.49 20.21 7.20
C MET A 354 6.11 21.05 8.35
N ASP A 355 6.34 22.35 8.13
CA ASP A 355 6.80 23.32 9.11
C ASP A 355 5.71 23.84 10.08
N SER A 356 4.41 23.52 9.86
CA SER A 356 3.28 23.98 10.69
C SER A 356 2.88 23.00 11.80
N VAL A 357 3.43 21.78 11.80
CA VAL A 357 3.23 20.80 12.88
C VAL A 357 4.35 20.93 13.93
N PRO A 358 4.11 20.53 15.19
CA PRO A 358 5.14 20.55 16.22
C PRO A 358 6.40 19.78 15.78
N LYS A 359 7.59 20.17 16.27
CA LYS A 359 8.81 19.40 16.02
C LYS A 359 8.65 17.97 16.54
N ASN A 360 9.32 17.01 15.91
CA ASN A 360 9.27 15.60 16.29
C ASN A 360 7.83 15.02 16.27
N THR A 361 6.95 15.56 15.41
CA THR A 361 5.63 14.99 15.16
C THR A 361 5.77 13.62 14.49
N SER A 362 5.14 12.60 15.07
CA SER A 362 5.13 11.24 14.53
C SER A 362 3.90 10.95 13.68
N ALA A 363 2.77 11.61 13.94
CA ALA A 363 1.56 11.56 13.12
C ALA A 363 0.74 12.85 13.28
N TYR A 364 0.00 13.24 12.25
CA TYR A 364 -0.92 14.38 12.30
C TYR A 364 -2.11 14.17 11.36
N HIS A 365 -3.19 14.87 11.64
CA HIS A 365 -4.40 14.87 10.82
C HIS A 365 -5.07 16.24 10.89
N PHE A 366 -5.39 16.82 9.73
CA PHE A 366 -6.17 18.05 9.64
C PHE A 366 -7.56 17.72 9.09
N SER A 367 -8.60 18.11 9.81
CA SER A 367 -10.01 17.98 9.39
C SER A 367 -10.43 19.14 8.48
N SER A 368 -9.69 20.27 8.55
CA SER A 368 -9.85 21.47 7.72
C SER A 368 -8.54 22.27 7.57
N GLU A 369 -8.54 23.40 6.87
CA GLU A 369 -7.37 24.30 6.78
C GLU A 369 -6.95 24.85 8.16
N SER A 370 -7.90 24.94 9.09
CA SER A 370 -7.70 25.53 10.40
C SER A 370 -7.65 24.49 11.53
N ASP A 371 -8.38 23.40 11.41
CA ASP A 371 -8.62 22.45 12.48
C ASP A 371 -7.82 21.16 12.30
N GLY A 372 -7.07 20.75 13.32
CA GLY A 372 -6.19 19.60 13.20
C GLY A 372 -5.51 19.13 14.48
N TRP A 373 -5.01 17.89 14.44
CA TRP A 373 -4.34 17.21 15.54
C TRP A 373 -2.95 16.76 15.15
N ALA A 374 -2.03 16.77 16.11
CA ALA A 374 -0.67 16.25 15.95
C ALA A 374 -0.23 15.48 17.19
N ALA A 375 0.34 14.30 16.98
CA ALA A 375 1.04 13.54 18.00
C ALA A 375 2.54 13.83 17.91
N SER A 376 3.10 14.43 18.95
CA SER A 376 4.52 14.80 19.03
C SER A 376 5.06 14.47 20.42
N GLU A 377 6.20 13.79 20.46
CA GLU A 377 6.90 13.43 21.71
C GLU A 377 5.99 12.75 22.76
N GLY A 378 5.08 11.87 22.31
CA GLY A 378 4.14 11.17 23.19
C GLY A 378 3.01 12.06 23.74
N GLN A 379 2.76 13.22 23.16
CA GLN A 379 1.66 14.12 23.54
C GLN A 379 0.79 14.43 22.31
N LEU A 380 -0.54 14.46 22.52
CA LEU A 380 -1.49 14.97 21.53
C LEU A 380 -1.63 16.49 21.64
N PHE A 381 -1.65 17.14 20.50
CA PHE A 381 -1.93 18.56 20.34
C PHE A 381 -3.08 18.78 19.38
N HIS A 382 -3.81 19.88 19.57
CA HIS A 382 -4.90 20.33 18.71
C HIS A 382 -4.69 21.79 18.31
N THR A 383 -5.08 22.13 17.09
CA THR A 383 -5.05 23.48 16.54
C THR A 383 -6.39 23.81 15.91
N THR A 384 -6.82 25.06 16.05
CA THR A 384 -8.01 25.62 15.38
C THR A 384 -7.64 26.79 14.47
N ASN A 385 -6.35 26.97 14.19
CA ASN A 385 -5.83 28.08 13.38
C ASN A 385 -4.77 27.67 12.35
N GLY A 386 -4.78 26.40 11.94
CA GLY A 386 -3.95 25.88 10.85
C GLY A 386 -2.51 25.60 11.29
N GLY A 387 -2.32 25.23 12.56
CA GLY A 387 -1.01 24.91 13.13
C GLY A 387 -0.18 26.13 13.52
N LYS A 388 -0.76 27.34 13.55
CA LYS A 388 -0.08 28.54 14.07
C LYS A 388 0.13 28.44 15.58
N ASN A 389 -0.87 27.93 16.29
CA ASN A 389 -0.80 27.58 17.71
C ASN A 389 -1.29 26.15 17.91
N TRP A 390 -0.72 25.47 18.90
CA TRP A 390 -1.02 24.09 19.26
C TRP A 390 -1.27 23.97 20.76
N ASP A 391 -2.47 23.56 21.13
CA ASP A 391 -2.88 23.33 22.51
C ASP A 391 -2.73 21.85 22.87
N ARG A 392 -2.23 21.55 24.07
CA ARG A 392 -2.13 20.17 24.55
C ARG A 392 -3.52 19.62 24.82
N VAL A 393 -3.78 18.41 24.34
CA VAL A 393 -5.04 17.70 24.56
C VAL A 393 -4.78 16.41 25.32
N GLY A 394 -5.59 16.16 26.34
CA GLY A 394 -5.54 14.92 27.11
C GLY A 394 -4.25 14.71 27.88
N ARG A 395 -4.08 13.47 28.35
CA ARG A 395 -2.86 13.02 29.03
C ARG A 395 -1.82 12.58 28.00
N PRO A 396 -0.52 12.49 28.39
CA PRO A 396 0.49 11.87 27.55
C PRO A 396 0.06 10.47 27.09
N LEU A 397 0.34 10.17 25.83
CA LEU A 397 0.01 8.93 25.16
C LEU A 397 1.00 7.85 25.62
N ALA A 398 0.47 6.69 26.00
CA ALA A 398 1.27 5.55 26.45
C ALA A 398 1.80 4.67 25.30
N CYS A 399 1.76 5.17 24.06
CA CYS A 399 2.22 4.46 22.87
C CYS A 399 2.95 5.41 21.91
N THR A 400 3.78 4.83 21.05
CA THR A 400 4.37 5.53 19.92
C THR A 400 3.35 5.59 18.80
N VAL A 401 2.92 6.80 18.44
CA VAL A 401 1.88 6.99 17.41
C VAL A 401 2.49 6.88 16.02
N SER A 402 1.91 6.01 15.19
CA SER A 402 2.25 5.82 13.77
C SER A 402 1.15 6.29 12.83
N GLY A 403 -0.09 6.44 13.31
CA GLY A 403 -1.22 6.94 12.52
C GLY A 403 -2.23 7.70 13.38
N LEU A 404 -2.84 8.73 12.79
CA LEU A 404 -3.85 9.56 13.45
C LEU A 404 -4.91 9.96 12.43
N PHE A 405 -6.18 9.87 12.80
CA PHE A 405 -7.30 10.29 11.96
C PHE A 405 -8.46 10.78 12.83
N PHE A 406 -9.06 11.92 12.51
CA PHE A 406 -10.24 12.43 13.22
C PHE A 406 -11.42 12.53 12.27
N PHE A 407 -12.54 11.88 12.61
CA PHE A 407 -13.79 11.97 11.86
C PHE A 407 -14.53 13.28 12.14
N SER A 408 -14.33 13.82 13.35
CA SER A 408 -14.90 15.08 13.81
C SER A 408 -14.03 15.68 14.92
N GLU A 409 -14.40 16.85 15.45
CA GLU A 409 -13.74 17.45 16.62
C GLU A 409 -13.77 16.57 17.88
N GLN A 410 -14.70 15.60 17.94
CA GLN A 410 -14.86 14.71 19.09
C GLN A 410 -14.35 13.31 18.80
N GLU A 411 -14.51 12.81 17.58
CA GLU A 411 -14.29 11.42 17.25
C GLU A 411 -13.02 11.22 16.43
N GLY A 412 -12.18 10.29 16.84
CA GLY A 412 -10.94 9.97 16.13
C GLY A 412 -10.36 8.62 16.47
N ILE A 413 -9.45 8.16 15.61
CA ILE A 413 -8.69 6.92 15.72
C ILE A 413 -7.21 7.26 15.79
N LEU A 414 -6.51 6.54 16.67
CA LEU A 414 -5.08 6.58 16.82
C LEU A 414 -4.52 5.17 16.63
N LEU A 415 -3.50 5.06 15.79
CA LEU A 415 -2.73 3.85 15.60
C LEU A 415 -1.31 4.06 16.11
N GLY A 416 -0.79 3.08 16.83
CA GLY A 416 0.56 3.11 17.34
C GLY A 416 1.07 1.75 17.76
N SER A 417 2.18 1.76 18.51
CA SER A 417 2.78 0.58 19.13
C SER A 417 3.22 0.88 20.55
N SER A 418 3.22 -0.11 21.43
CA SER A 418 3.77 -0.02 22.79
C SER A 418 4.93 -1.00 22.97
N GLU A 419 5.55 -1.00 24.16
CA GLU A 419 6.59 -1.99 24.48
C GLU A 419 6.06 -3.44 24.47
N GLU A 420 4.76 -3.62 24.76
CA GLU A 420 4.12 -4.93 24.87
C GLU A 420 3.36 -5.34 23.60
N ASN A 421 2.86 -4.36 22.82
CA ASN A 421 1.99 -4.61 21.66
C ASN A 421 2.55 -3.97 20.39
N ALA A 422 2.75 -4.78 19.35
CA ALA A 422 3.16 -4.32 18.02
C ALA A 422 2.11 -3.42 17.34
N CYS A 423 0.86 -3.51 17.77
CA CYS A 423 -0.24 -2.67 17.30
C CYS A 423 -1.16 -2.29 18.47
N VAL A 424 -1.38 -0.99 18.61
CA VAL A 424 -2.35 -0.37 19.52
C VAL A 424 -3.30 0.44 18.65
N LEU A 425 -4.59 0.14 18.72
CA LEU A 425 -5.63 0.88 18.00
C LEU A 425 -6.58 1.47 19.04
N MET A 426 -6.62 2.80 19.12
CA MET A 426 -7.43 3.51 20.10
C MET A 426 -8.47 4.39 19.41
N ARG A 427 -9.58 4.60 20.09
CA ARG A 427 -10.64 5.53 19.69
C ARG A 427 -10.86 6.59 20.75
N THR A 428 -11.17 7.79 20.32
CA THR A 428 -11.66 8.87 21.17
C THR A 428 -13.03 9.30 20.72
N ASN A 429 -13.87 9.73 21.67
CA ASN A 429 -15.16 10.39 21.43
C ASN A 429 -15.23 11.76 22.17
N ASP A 430 -14.09 12.29 22.62
CA ASP A 430 -13.99 13.56 23.36
C ASP A 430 -12.86 14.49 22.86
N GLY A 431 -12.43 14.29 21.60
CA GLY A 431 -11.42 15.08 20.91
C GLY A 431 -9.99 14.69 21.26
N GLY A 432 -9.78 13.49 21.81
CA GLY A 432 -8.48 12.94 22.18
C GLY A 432 -8.08 13.22 23.63
N LYS A 433 -9.03 13.64 24.49
CA LYS A 433 -8.77 13.83 25.92
C LYS A 433 -8.65 12.49 26.63
N SER A 434 -9.46 11.52 26.21
CA SER A 434 -9.39 10.12 26.61
C SER A 434 -9.43 9.21 25.37
N TRP A 435 -8.88 8.00 25.56
CA TRP A 435 -8.70 7.01 24.50
C TRP A 435 -9.10 5.64 25.02
N ASP A 436 -10.00 4.98 24.28
CA ASP A 436 -10.43 3.62 24.52
C ASP A 436 -9.65 2.67 23.59
N ASP A 437 -8.97 1.68 24.16
CA ASP A 437 -8.26 0.65 23.39
C ASP A 437 -9.26 -0.31 22.75
N LEU A 438 -9.34 -0.27 21.41
CA LEU A 438 -10.26 -1.06 20.62
C LEU A 438 -9.82 -2.53 20.51
N LEU A 439 -8.54 -2.84 20.69
CA LEU A 439 -7.99 -4.19 20.60
C LEU A 439 -8.01 -4.91 21.96
N ALA A 440 -8.01 -4.16 23.06
CA ALA A 440 -8.12 -4.73 24.41
C ALA A 440 -9.49 -5.35 24.71
N ASN A 441 -10.55 -4.98 23.98
CA ASN A 441 -11.90 -5.51 24.18
C ASN A 441 -12.25 -6.57 23.12
N PRO A 442 -12.52 -7.85 23.50
CA PRO A 442 -12.87 -8.91 22.56
C PRO A 442 -14.05 -8.62 21.64
N ALA A 443 -15.08 -7.89 22.11
CA ALA A 443 -16.26 -7.57 21.29
C ALA A 443 -15.91 -6.55 20.19
N THR A 444 -15.03 -5.60 20.52
CA THR A 444 -14.55 -4.55 19.61
C THR A 444 -13.50 -5.11 18.65
N LEU A 445 -12.60 -5.96 19.15
CA LEU A 445 -11.65 -6.72 18.35
C LEU A 445 -12.38 -7.56 17.30
N ALA A 446 -13.43 -8.31 17.68
CA ALA A 446 -14.21 -9.11 16.75
C ALA A 446 -14.92 -8.27 15.68
N ARG A 447 -15.26 -7.01 15.97
CA ARG A 447 -15.91 -6.09 15.03
C ARG A 447 -14.94 -5.58 13.96
N TYR A 448 -13.76 -5.13 14.35
CA TYR A 448 -12.80 -4.54 13.41
C TYR A 448 -11.85 -5.58 12.80
N LEU A 449 -11.55 -6.64 13.55
CA LEU A 449 -10.61 -7.70 13.21
C LEU A 449 -11.12 -9.08 13.69
N PRO A 450 -12.14 -9.66 13.03
CA PRO A 450 -12.75 -10.93 13.43
C PRO A 450 -11.72 -12.06 13.46
N VAL A 451 -11.42 -12.55 14.69
CA VAL A 451 -10.37 -13.53 15.01
C VAL A 451 -10.60 -14.89 14.33
N GLU A 452 -11.87 -15.25 14.08
CA GLU A 452 -12.29 -16.53 13.46
C GLU A 452 -11.83 -16.68 12.00
N GLN A 453 -11.43 -15.59 11.36
CA GLN A 453 -10.93 -15.56 9.98
C GLN A 453 -9.39 -15.48 9.92
N PHE A 454 -8.73 -15.56 11.08
CA PHE A 454 -7.28 -15.68 11.19
C PHE A 454 -6.92 -17.16 11.38
N PRO A 455 -5.92 -17.70 10.64
CA PRO A 455 -5.59 -19.10 10.79
C PRO A 455 -4.95 -19.38 12.15
N THR A 456 -5.23 -20.56 12.69
CA THR A 456 -5.02 -20.87 14.11
C THR A 456 -3.59 -21.31 14.43
N GLU A 457 -2.98 -20.62 15.41
CA GLU A 457 -2.25 -21.16 16.58
C GLU A 457 -1.69 -20.02 17.47
N LYS A 458 -1.53 -18.80 16.92
CA LYS A 458 -1.12 -17.58 17.63
C LYS A 458 -2.28 -16.59 17.83
N SER A 459 -2.26 -15.78 18.90
CA SER A 459 -3.27 -14.72 19.06
C SER A 459 -3.08 -13.66 17.96
N LEU A 460 -4.19 -13.13 17.41
CA LEU A 460 -4.17 -12.11 16.36
C LEU A 460 -3.18 -10.97 16.67
N LEU A 461 -3.23 -10.43 17.89
CA LEU A 461 -2.40 -9.29 18.29
C LEU A 461 -0.91 -9.60 18.22
N GLU A 462 -0.52 -10.82 18.59
CA GLU A 462 0.87 -11.25 18.51
C GLU A 462 1.31 -11.58 17.07
N SER A 463 0.37 -11.75 16.15
CA SER A 463 0.65 -11.99 14.73
C SER A 463 0.85 -10.70 13.93
N ILE A 464 0.43 -9.55 14.43
CA ILE A 464 0.53 -8.27 13.71
C ILE A 464 1.99 -7.86 13.55
N VAL A 465 2.41 -7.66 12.30
CA VAL A 465 3.73 -7.15 11.92
C VAL A 465 3.71 -5.63 11.86
N SER A 466 2.69 -5.09 11.22
CA SER A 466 2.52 -3.65 11.09
C SER A 466 1.08 -3.31 10.76
N ALA A 467 0.70 -2.07 11.04
CA ALA A 467 -0.58 -1.53 10.65
C ALA A 467 -0.40 -0.12 10.09
N GLU A 468 -1.34 0.31 9.25
CA GLU A 468 -1.35 1.63 8.61
C GLU A 468 -2.78 2.16 8.57
N LEU A 469 -2.93 3.44 8.92
CA LEU A 469 -4.17 4.19 8.71
C LEU A 469 -4.06 5.02 7.44
N ARG A 470 -5.09 4.94 6.58
CA ARG A 470 -5.18 5.76 5.38
C ARG A 470 -6.57 6.37 5.26
N PRO A 471 -6.71 7.70 5.10
CA PRO A 471 -8.00 8.33 4.88
C PRO A 471 -8.81 7.65 3.77
N ALA A 472 -10.08 7.37 4.02
CA ALA A 472 -11.03 6.83 3.03
C ALA A 472 -12.07 7.89 2.62
N SER A 473 -12.53 8.67 3.60
CA SER A 473 -13.36 9.87 3.47
C SER A 473 -13.26 10.66 4.77
N LYS A 474 -14.05 11.72 4.98
CA LYS A 474 -14.15 12.33 6.32
C LYS A 474 -14.69 11.39 7.39
N ALA A 475 -15.63 10.53 7.01
CA ALA A 475 -16.32 9.66 7.95
C ALA A 475 -15.71 8.25 8.01
N ALA A 476 -14.62 8.00 7.27
CA ALA A 476 -14.03 6.68 7.15
C ALA A 476 -12.51 6.72 7.03
N VAL A 477 -11.84 5.75 7.65
CA VAL A 477 -10.40 5.52 7.54
C VAL A 477 -10.14 4.04 7.28
N TYR A 478 -9.26 3.73 6.33
CA TYR A 478 -8.75 2.38 6.13
C TYR A 478 -7.77 2.03 7.23
N LEU A 479 -7.92 0.85 7.80
CA LEU A 479 -6.92 0.20 8.62
C LEU A 479 -6.38 -1.00 7.84
N THR A 480 -5.14 -0.90 7.39
CA THR A 480 -4.41 -2.01 6.77
C THR A 480 -3.55 -2.68 7.82
N ILE A 481 -3.67 -3.98 8.02
CA ILE A 481 -2.88 -4.78 8.95
C ILE A 481 -2.12 -5.84 8.15
N ARG A 482 -0.81 -5.88 8.35
CA ARG A 482 0.04 -6.99 7.93
C ARG A 482 0.29 -7.89 9.12
N TYR A 483 0.07 -9.18 8.96
CA TYR A 483 0.18 -10.14 10.05
C TYR A 483 0.70 -11.50 9.57
N HIS A 484 1.25 -12.30 10.47
CA HIS A 484 1.69 -13.67 10.21
C HIS A 484 0.57 -14.66 10.55
N PRO A 485 -0.14 -15.23 9.57
CA PRO A 485 -1.32 -16.05 9.81
C PRO A 485 -1.04 -17.40 10.47
N TYR A 486 0.22 -17.87 10.51
CA TYR A 486 0.57 -19.16 11.09
C TYR A 486 1.90 -19.08 11.84
N GLU A 487 2.00 -19.79 12.97
CA GLU A 487 3.32 -20.23 13.46
C GLU A 487 3.77 -21.38 12.58
N SER A 488 4.55 -21.07 11.54
CA SER A 488 5.22 -22.12 10.78
C SER A 488 6.71 -21.93 10.89
N ILE A 489 7.35 -23.01 11.29
CA ILE A 489 8.81 -23.19 11.26
C ILE A 489 9.42 -22.93 9.86
N HIS A 490 8.60 -22.93 8.80
CA HIS A 490 8.99 -22.68 7.39
C HIS A 490 8.51 -21.33 6.85
N VAL A 491 7.70 -20.59 7.59
CA VAL A 491 6.98 -19.43 7.06
C VAL A 491 6.98 -18.31 8.10
N TYR A 492 8.16 -17.73 8.33
CA TYR A 492 8.31 -16.51 9.11
C TYR A 492 7.93 -15.25 8.31
N ASP A 493 7.79 -15.36 6.98
CA ASP A 493 7.60 -14.20 6.08
C ASP A 493 6.31 -14.23 5.25
N PHE A 494 5.40 -15.18 5.48
CA PHE A 494 4.05 -15.03 4.92
C PHE A 494 3.33 -13.98 5.77
N GLU A 495 3.42 -12.75 5.32
CA GLU A 495 2.58 -11.67 5.78
C GLU A 495 1.30 -11.70 4.96
N ALA A 496 0.20 -12.02 5.61
CA ALA A 496 -1.11 -11.74 5.04
C ALA A 496 -1.42 -10.26 5.27
N VAL A 497 -2.01 -9.63 4.27
CA VAL A 497 -2.53 -8.27 4.39
C VAL A 497 -4.04 -8.36 4.54
N ARG A 498 -4.55 -7.67 5.55
CA ARG A 498 -5.97 -7.44 5.71
C ARG A 498 -6.22 -5.96 5.78
N GLN A 499 -7.25 -5.48 5.11
CA GLN A 499 -7.67 -4.10 5.23
C GLN A 499 -9.15 -4.07 5.62
N THR A 500 -9.46 -3.20 6.57
CA THR A 500 -10.82 -2.93 7.03
C THR A 500 -11.10 -1.43 6.96
N VAL A 501 -12.37 -1.04 7.00
CA VAL A 501 -12.79 0.36 7.04
C VAL A 501 -13.37 0.65 8.42
N MET A 502 -12.86 1.69 9.07
CA MET A 502 -13.39 2.19 10.33
C MET A 502 -14.18 3.46 10.05
N THR A 503 -15.38 3.56 10.60
CA THR A 503 -16.26 4.72 10.42
C THR A 503 -16.64 5.37 11.76
N ALA A 504 -17.13 6.60 11.69
CA ALA A 504 -17.67 7.32 12.85
C ALA A 504 -18.82 6.55 13.55
N ASP A 505 -19.68 5.86 12.81
CA ASP A 505 -20.91 5.27 13.38
C ASP A 505 -20.80 3.79 13.84
N ALA A 506 -19.63 3.15 13.69
CA ALA A 506 -19.47 1.69 13.89
C ALA A 506 -18.48 1.30 14.98
#